data_AF-A0A2G9HTJ2-F1
#
_entry.id   AF-A0A2G9HTJ2-F1
#
_cell.length_a   1.000
_cell.length_b   1.000
_cell.length_c   1.000
_cell.angle_alpha   90.00
_cell.angle_beta   90.00
_cell.angle_gamma   90.00
#
_symmetry.space_group_name_H-M   'P 1'
#
loop_
_entity.id
_entity.type
_entity.pdbx_description
1 polymer ?
#
loop_
_entity_poly.entity_id
_entity_poly.type
_entity_poly.pdbx_seq_one_letter_code
_entity_poly.pdbx_strand_id
1 'polypeptide(L)'
;MRKVPVRVALVGDLMRLKDEKAKLAAESLRETLLADDRAVKASSYSVSGLLSSSYVGCTSRSANLQELLEGTKQYSIYRFNLSSCMYIDGNGGIHEVNLEDIEKSKADPLSPFSMSLIDGINQSEMRRRALVLFCITFLNENAKDAFLLSVDRKGFDVLGKVLGPIKDDGSREYQWKELRFTFKDEARDAEKFCQQLLEMEEEALKSISRFSGI
;
A
#
# COMPACT_ATOMS: atom_id res chain seq x y z
N MET A 1 -20.98 4.22 -16.66
CA MET A 1 -20.80 5.01 -15.42
C MET A 1 -19.33 5.32 -15.24
N ARG A 2 -18.98 6.55 -14.86
CA ARG A 2 -17.58 6.95 -14.66
C ARG A 2 -17.13 6.44 -13.29
N LYS A 3 -16.17 5.51 -13.23
CA LYS A 3 -15.60 5.05 -11.97
C LYS A 3 -15.02 6.24 -11.21
N VAL A 4 -15.27 6.29 -9.90
CA VAL A 4 -14.71 7.32 -9.02
C VAL A 4 -13.66 6.68 -8.09
N PRO A 5 -12.66 7.43 -7.62
CA PRO A 5 -11.72 6.89 -6.64
C PRO A 5 -12.46 6.48 -5.37
N VAL A 6 -12.09 5.30 -4.85
CA VAL A 6 -12.50 4.84 -3.52
C VAL A 6 -12.03 5.87 -2.50
N ARG A 7 -12.92 6.27 -1.59
CA ARG A 7 -12.62 7.29 -0.59
C ARG A 7 -13.48 7.13 0.65
N VAL A 8 -13.01 7.71 1.74
CA VAL A 8 -13.73 7.77 3.01
C VAL A 8 -14.08 9.23 3.28
N ALA A 9 -15.34 9.49 3.57
CA ALA A 9 -15.80 10.80 4.05
C ALA A 9 -16.02 10.72 5.55
N LEU A 10 -15.31 11.58 6.29
CA LEU A 10 -15.38 11.67 7.74
C LEU A 10 -16.07 12.99 8.11
N VAL A 11 -17.03 12.94 9.02
CA VAL A 11 -17.69 14.12 9.60
C VAL A 11 -17.45 14.10 11.10
N GLY A 12 -17.21 15.26 11.69
CA GLY A 12 -16.86 15.35 13.09
C GLY A 12 -16.45 16.76 13.52
N ASP A 13 -16.16 16.90 14.81
CA ASP A 13 -15.76 18.16 15.41
C ASP A 13 -14.25 18.21 15.67
N LEU A 14 -13.64 19.39 15.51
CA LEU A 14 -12.25 19.63 15.87
C LEU A 14 -12.17 20.26 17.25
N MET A 15 -11.49 19.59 18.18
CA MET A 15 -11.19 20.12 19.51
C MET A 15 -9.71 20.40 19.66
N ARG A 16 -9.36 21.63 20.02
CA ARG A 16 -7.97 21.97 20.36
C ARG A 16 -7.54 21.23 21.62
N LEU A 17 -6.40 20.56 21.57
CA LEU A 17 -5.82 19.90 22.74
C LEU A 17 -5.10 20.93 23.63
N LYS A 18 -5.25 20.75 24.94
CA LYS A 18 -4.46 21.46 25.96
C LYS A 18 -3.03 20.90 26.01
N ASP A 19 -2.10 21.68 26.55
CA ASP A 19 -0.66 21.37 26.55
C ASP A 19 -0.33 19.96 27.08
N GLU A 20 -0.99 19.48 28.13
CA GLU A 20 -0.77 18.12 28.67
C GLU A 20 -1.15 17.02 27.66
N LYS A 21 -2.33 17.11 27.05
CA LYS A 21 -2.79 16.14 26.04
C LYS A 21 -2.00 16.26 24.74
N ALA A 22 -1.54 17.47 24.41
CA ALA A 22 -0.67 17.72 23.28
C ALA A 22 0.70 17.03 23.46
N LYS A 23 1.27 17.08 24.68
CA LYS A 23 2.51 16.35 25.03
C LYS A 23 2.34 14.84 24.88
N LEU A 24 1.25 14.26 25.40
CA LEU A 24 0.96 12.84 25.24
C LEU A 24 0.84 12.41 23.78
N ALA A 25 0.21 13.24 22.93
CA ALA A 25 0.13 12.97 21.50
C ALA A 25 1.52 12.97 20.82
N ALA A 26 2.39 13.91 21.21
CA ALA A 26 3.76 13.97 20.71
C ALA A 26 4.62 12.78 21.20
N GLU A 27 4.43 12.32 22.43
CA GLU A 27 5.07 11.12 22.97
C GLU A 27 4.62 9.86 22.21
N SER A 28 3.32 9.70 22.00
CA SER A 28 2.77 8.59 21.21
C SER A 28 3.29 8.57 19.77
N LEU A 29 3.42 9.74 19.14
CA LEU A 29 4.03 9.86 17.82
C LEU A 29 5.51 9.43 17.84
N ARG A 30 6.27 9.87 18.86
CA ARG A 30 7.69 9.49 19.02
C ARG A 30 7.85 7.97 19.21
N GLU A 31 7.01 7.35 20.03
CA GLU A 31 7.01 5.89 20.22
C GLU A 31 6.70 5.14 18.92
N THR A 32 5.74 5.64 18.14
CA THR A 32 5.38 5.07 16.83
C THR A 32 6.57 5.12 15.87
N LEU A 33 7.23 6.27 15.75
CA LEU A 33 8.42 6.42 14.89
C LEU A 33 9.58 5.51 15.32
N LEU A 34 9.79 5.35 16.63
CA LEU A 34 10.79 4.42 17.16
C LEU A 34 10.42 2.94 16.93
N ALA A 35 9.13 2.61 16.89
CA ALA A 35 8.68 1.27 16.54
C ALA A 35 8.93 0.98 15.05
N ASP A 36 8.63 1.95 14.17
CA ASP A 36 8.88 1.84 12.73
C ASP A 36 10.38 1.67 12.43
N ASP A 37 11.24 2.48 13.04
CA ASP A 37 12.71 2.38 12.87
C ASP A 37 13.25 1.02 13.37
N ARG A 38 12.76 0.54 14.52
CA ARG A 38 13.12 -0.79 15.04
C ARG A 38 12.69 -1.91 14.09
N ALA A 39 11.50 -1.81 13.50
CA ALA A 39 11.02 -2.80 12.54
C ALA A 39 11.89 -2.82 11.27
N VAL A 40 12.30 -1.65 10.75
CA VAL A 40 13.23 -1.56 9.61
C VAL A 40 14.59 -2.16 9.97
N LYS A 41 15.14 -1.86 11.15
CA LYS A 41 16.44 -2.40 11.60
C LYS A 41 16.42 -3.90 11.86
N ALA A 42 15.28 -4.45 12.26
CA ALA A 42 15.10 -5.88 12.47
C ALA A 42 14.87 -6.66 11.17
N SER A 43 14.53 -5.98 10.06
CA SER A 43 14.30 -6.62 8.77
C SER A 43 15.59 -7.12 8.12
N SER A 44 15.46 -8.09 7.21
CA SER A 44 16.61 -8.60 6.46
C SER A 44 17.25 -7.52 5.60
N TYR A 45 18.53 -7.70 5.23
CA TYR A 45 19.26 -6.75 4.40
C TYR A 45 18.51 -6.37 3.10
N SER A 46 17.89 -7.37 2.45
CA SER A 46 17.12 -7.18 1.22
C SER A 46 15.87 -6.32 1.44
N VAL A 47 15.14 -6.56 2.53
CA VAL A 47 13.91 -5.81 2.87
C VAL A 47 14.27 -4.41 3.33
N SER A 48 15.27 -4.26 4.20
CA SER A 48 15.79 -2.95 4.62
C SER A 48 16.25 -2.12 3.42
N GLY A 49 16.97 -2.74 2.47
CA GLY A 49 17.38 -2.10 1.22
C GLY A 49 16.19 -1.68 0.34
N LEU A 50 15.15 -2.51 0.25
CA LEU A 50 13.89 -2.17 -0.43
C LEU A 50 13.20 -0.97 0.23
N LEU A 51 13.03 -0.98 1.55
CA LEU A 51 12.37 0.09 2.30
C LEU A 51 13.17 1.41 2.22
N SER A 52 14.50 1.31 2.14
CA SER A 52 15.40 2.47 2.04
C SER A 52 15.60 2.97 0.61
N SER A 53 15.21 2.21 -0.41
CA SER A 53 15.34 2.58 -1.84
C SER A 53 14.30 3.61 -2.32
N SER A 54 13.66 4.34 -1.41
CA SER A 54 12.70 5.39 -1.76
C SER A 54 13.43 6.53 -2.50
N TYR A 55 12.74 7.22 -3.42
CA TYR A 55 13.33 8.20 -4.33
C TYR A 55 14.10 9.31 -3.58
N VAL A 56 15.21 9.82 -4.13
CA VAL A 56 16.09 10.87 -3.54
C VAL A 56 15.36 12.22 -3.30
N GLY A 57 14.10 12.36 -3.72
CA GLY A 57 13.25 13.52 -3.46
C GLY A 57 11.98 13.21 -2.67
N CYS A 58 11.80 11.98 -2.18
CA CYS A 58 10.63 11.56 -1.42
C CYS A 58 11.02 11.41 0.05
N THR A 59 10.59 12.34 0.89
CA THR A 59 10.75 12.21 2.34
C THR A 59 9.85 11.08 2.83
N SER A 60 10.41 10.14 3.58
CA SER A 60 9.61 9.08 4.19
C SER A 60 8.55 9.70 5.10
N ARG A 61 7.40 9.03 5.27
CA ARG A 61 6.39 9.45 6.24
C ARG A 61 7.00 9.67 7.62
N SER A 62 7.93 8.81 8.03
CA SER A 62 8.64 8.93 9.30
C SER A 62 9.49 10.20 9.38
N ALA A 63 10.22 10.57 8.32
CA ALA A 63 11.01 11.80 8.27
C ALA A 63 10.12 13.06 8.38
N ASN A 64 9.00 13.10 7.66
CA ASN A 64 8.05 14.22 7.73
C ASN A 64 7.43 14.35 9.14
N LEU A 65 7.08 13.23 9.77
CA LEU A 65 6.53 13.22 11.12
C LEU A 65 7.57 13.55 12.19
N GLN A 66 8.84 13.19 11.96
CA GLN A 66 9.94 13.54 12.85
C GLN A 66 10.19 15.07 12.86
N GLU A 67 10.07 15.75 11.70
CA GLU A 67 10.17 17.22 11.63
C GLU A 67 9.15 17.91 12.55
N LEU A 68 7.95 17.34 12.71
CA LEU A 68 6.92 17.87 13.61
C LEU A 68 7.35 17.82 15.09
N LEU A 69 8.21 16.87 15.46
CA LEU A 69 8.68 16.66 16.83
C LEU A 69 9.92 17.49 17.18
N GLU A 70 10.72 17.89 16.19
CA GLU A 70 11.99 18.62 16.37
C GLU A 70 11.80 20.09 16.75
N GLY A 71 10.55 20.59 16.79
CA GLY A 71 10.20 21.87 17.40
C GLY A 71 10.66 23.09 16.59
N THR A 72 10.92 22.94 15.30
CA THR A 72 11.32 24.04 14.41
C THR A 72 10.22 25.09 14.22
N LYS A 73 8.96 24.74 14.52
CA LYS A 73 7.78 25.61 14.43
C LYS A 73 6.82 25.35 15.60
N GLN A 74 6.01 26.36 15.93
CA GLN A 74 4.95 26.24 16.94
C GLN A 74 3.68 25.67 16.28
N TYR A 75 3.25 24.49 16.72
CA TYR A 75 2.05 23.82 16.20
C TYR A 75 0.91 23.86 17.21
N SER A 76 -0.32 24.00 16.72
CA SER A 76 -1.53 23.77 17.52
C SER A 76 -2.08 22.38 17.21
N ILE A 77 -2.22 21.54 18.23
CA ILE A 77 -2.68 20.17 18.07
C ILE A 77 -4.20 20.13 18.25
N TYR A 78 -4.89 19.53 17.29
CA TYR A 78 -6.34 19.31 17.32
C TYR A 78 -6.63 17.82 17.30
N ARG A 79 -7.63 17.41 18.08
CA ARG A 79 -8.26 16.10 17.98
C ARG A 79 -9.51 16.22 17.12
N PHE A 80 -9.61 15.36 16.12
CA PHE A 80 -10.83 15.19 15.35
C PHE A 80 -11.72 14.15 16.04
N ASN A 81 -12.90 14.56 16.49
CA ASN A 81 -13.91 13.69 17.05
C ASN A 81 -14.87 13.26 15.95
N LEU A 82 -14.70 12.03 15.46
CA LEU A 82 -15.54 11.46 14.42
C LEU A 82 -16.99 11.29 14.91
N SER A 83 -17.96 11.80 14.15
CA SER A 83 -19.40 11.66 14.38
C SER A 83 -20.12 10.83 13.32
N SER A 84 -19.56 10.72 12.11
CA SER A 84 -20.02 9.78 11.09
C SER A 84 -18.93 9.46 10.09
N CYS A 85 -18.97 8.26 9.51
CA CYS A 85 -18.05 7.80 8.48
C CYS A 85 -18.82 7.16 7.32
N MET A 86 -18.50 7.59 6.10
CA MET A 86 -19.08 7.04 4.88
C MET A 86 -17.95 6.50 3.99
N TYR A 87 -18.05 5.24 3.60
CA TYR A 87 -17.20 4.63 2.58
C TYR A 87 -17.84 4.80 1.20
N ILE A 88 -17.09 5.38 0.27
CA ILE A 88 -17.53 5.59 -1.11
C ILE A 88 -16.73 4.63 -2.00
N ASP A 89 -17.42 3.66 -2.59
CA ASP A 89 -16.79 2.64 -3.43
C ASP A 89 -16.46 3.15 -4.84
N GLY A 90 -15.73 2.33 -5.60
CA GLY A 90 -15.28 2.67 -6.96
C GLY A 90 -16.42 2.83 -8.00
N ASN A 91 -17.60 2.31 -7.68
CA ASN A 91 -18.81 2.40 -8.49
C ASN A 91 -19.69 3.60 -8.09
N GLY A 92 -19.28 4.35 -7.07
CA GLY A 92 -20.02 5.50 -6.54
C GLY A 92 -21.08 5.12 -5.50
N GLY A 93 -21.12 3.86 -5.05
CA GLY A 93 -21.94 3.44 -3.91
C GLY A 93 -21.44 4.10 -2.63
N ILE A 94 -22.38 4.53 -1.78
CA ILE A 94 -22.09 5.17 -0.49
C ILE A 94 -22.58 4.22 0.59
N HIS A 95 -21.67 3.84 1.48
CA HIS A 95 -21.91 2.85 2.53
C HIS A 95 -21.59 3.49 3.88
N GLU A 96 -22.58 3.54 4.75
CA GLU A 96 -22.37 4.01 6.11
C GLU A 96 -21.51 2.99 6.89
N VAL A 97 -20.49 3.49 7.58
CA VAL A 97 -19.59 2.66 8.39
C VAL A 97 -19.92 2.89 9.85
N ASN A 98 -20.23 1.80 10.56
CA ASN A 98 -20.47 1.85 11.99
C ASN A 98 -19.22 2.34 12.73
N LEU A 99 -19.37 3.35 13.57
CA LEU A 99 -18.26 3.93 14.35
C LEU A 99 -17.65 2.91 15.31
N GLU A 100 -18.44 1.99 15.86
CA GLU A 100 -17.91 0.92 16.71
C GLU A 100 -16.96 0.00 15.95
N ASP A 101 -17.23 -0.23 14.66
CA ASP A 101 -16.36 -1.05 13.83
C ASP A 101 -15.05 -0.33 13.52
N ILE A 102 -15.07 1.00 13.37
CA ILE A 102 -13.87 1.82 13.22
C ILE A 102 -13.02 1.76 14.48
N GLU A 103 -13.63 1.89 15.66
CA GLU A 103 -12.93 1.84 16.95
C GLU A 103 -12.31 0.47 17.23
N LYS A 104 -13.00 -0.62 16.85
CA LYS A 104 -12.49 -2.00 17.01
C LYS A 104 -11.50 -2.39 15.92
N SER A 105 -11.49 -1.69 14.78
CA SER A 105 -10.60 -1.97 13.66
C SER A 105 -9.16 -1.56 13.95
N LYS A 106 -8.23 -2.41 13.56
CA LYS A 106 -6.80 -2.11 13.62
C LYS A 106 -6.32 -1.61 12.27
N ALA A 107 -5.41 -0.64 12.29
CA ALA A 107 -4.70 -0.22 11.10
C ALA A 107 -3.94 -1.41 10.50
N ASP A 108 -3.78 -1.41 9.19
CA ASP A 108 -3.03 -2.44 8.49
C ASP A 108 -1.55 -2.41 8.95
N PRO A 109 -0.94 -3.56 9.31
CA PRO A 109 0.43 -3.60 9.81
C PRO A 109 1.47 -3.14 8.79
N LEU A 110 1.15 -3.12 7.49
CA LEU A 110 2.02 -2.61 6.44
C LEU A 110 1.86 -1.10 6.22
N SER A 111 0.86 -0.45 6.82
CA SER A 111 0.59 0.98 6.63
C SER A 111 1.84 1.87 6.78
N PRO A 112 2.73 1.67 7.78
CA PRO A 112 3.93 2.48 7.92
C PRO A 112 4.92 2.36 6.76
N PHE A 113 4.94 1.20 6.10
CA PHE A 113 5.92 0.83 5.06
C PHE A 113 5.33 0.84 3.65
N SER A 114 4.01 0.98 3.51
CA SER A 114 3.27 0.88 2.25
C SER A 114 3.90 1.69 1.11
N MET A 115 4.19 2.98 1.36
CA MET A 115 4.80 3.87 0.38
C MET A 115 6.20 3.39 -0.04
N SER A 116 7.05 3.03 0.91
CA SER A 116 8.40 2.54 0.63
C SER A 116 8.41 1.19 -0.09
N LEU A 117 7.46 0.29 0.23
CA LEU A 117 7.27 -0.97 -0.48
C LEU A 117 6.86 -0.73 -1.93
N ILE A 118 5.86 0.14 -2.15
CA ILE A 118 5.37 0.51 -3.48
C ILE A 118 6.49 1.13 -4.30
N ASP A 119 7.18 2.15 -3.77
CA ASP A 119 8.25 2.85 -4.48
C ASP A 119 9.43 1.93 -4.77
N GLY A 120 9.90 1.18 -3.76
CA GLY A 120 11.06 0.30 -3.92
C GLY A 120 10.80 -0.87 -4.88
N ILE A 121 9.56 -1.36 -4.97
CA ILE A 121 9.18 -2.36 -5.97
C ILE A 121 9.10 -1.72 -7.35
N ASN A 122 8.40 -0.59 -7.47
CA ASN A 122 8.18 0.07 -8.75
C ASN A 122 9.45 0.66 -9.37
N GLN A 123 10.48 1.00 -8.60
CA GLN A 123 11.74 1.50 -9.15
C GLN A 123 12.61 0.39 -9.75
N SER A 124 12.46 -0.85 -9.28
CA SER A 124 13.23 -1.98 -9.81
C SER A 124 12.57 -2.55 -11.06
N GLU A 125 13.24 -2.44 -12.21
CA GLU A 125 12.74 -3.02 -13.46
C GLU A 125 12.54 -4.54 -13.33
N MET A 126 13.44 -5.23 -12.64
CA MET A 126 13.31 -6.67 -12.39
C MET A 126 12.04 -7.00 -11.60
N ARG A 127 11.74 -6.23 -10.54
CA ARG A 127 10.51 -6.44 -9.74
C ARG A 127 9.25 -6.07 -10.53
N ARG A 128 9.27 -5.01 -11.36
CA ARG A 128 8.14 -4.72 -12.27
C ARG A 128 7.90 -5.84 -13.28
N ARG A 129 8.97 -6.46 -13.81
CA ARG A 129 8.84 -7.65 -14.66
C ARG A 129 8.24 -8.84 -13.92
N ALA A 130 8.58 -9.04 -12.63
CA ALA A 130 7.92 -10.05 -11.81
C ALA A 130 6.41 -9.77 -11.64
N LEU A 131 5.99 -8.50 -11.49
CA LEU A 131 4.56 -8.15 -11.46
C LEU A 131 3.85 -8.44 -12.79
N VAL A 132 4.50 -8.22 -13.93
CA VAL A 132 3.97 -8.63 -15.25
C VAL A 132 3.79 -10.14 -15.29
N LEU A 133 4.79 -10.89 -14.83
CA LEU A 133 4.73 -12.34 -14.73
C LEU A 133 3.58 -12.81 -13.82
N PHE A 134 3.29 -12.10 -12.73
CA PHE A 134 2.14 -12.39 -11.87
C PHE A 134 0.82 -12.23 -12.60
N CYS A 135 0.66 -11.15 -13.38
CA CYS A 135 -0.55 -10.92 -14.18
C CYS A 135 -0.80 -12.09 -15.16
N ILE A 136 0.26 -12.55 -15.84
CA ILE A 136 0.18 -13.65 -16.80
C ILE A 136 -0.15 -14.96 -16.07
N THR A 137 0.59 -15.30 -15.01
CA THR A 137 0.51 -16.63 -14.40
C THR A 137 -0.70 -16.82 -13.51
N PHE A 138 -1.03 -15.83 -12.65
CA PHE A 138 -2.07 -16.00 -11.63
C PHE A 138 -3.44 -15.50 -12.06
N LEU A 139 -3.49 -14.54 -13.00
CA LEU A 139 -4.76 -13.95 -13.47
C LEU A 139 -5.05 -14.24 -14.94
N ASN A 140 -4.13 -14.90 -15.66
CA ASN A 140 -4.23 -15.16 -17.10
C ASN A 140 -4.42 -13.86 -17.93
N GLU A 141 -3.82 -12.77 -17.47
CA GLU A 141 -3.88 -11.46 -18.11
C GLU A 141 -2.59 -11.20 -18.89
N ASN A 142 -2.71 -10.95 -20.20
CA ASN A 142 -1.56 -10.63 -21.05
C ASN A 142 -1.09 -9.19 -20.81
N ALA A 143 -0.28 -9.02 -19.77
CA ALA A 143 0.33 -7.75 -19.39
C ALA A 143 1.67 -7.54 -20.11
N LYS A 144 1.97 -6.28 -20.48
CA LYS A 144 3.29 -5.88 -20.99
C LYS A 144 4.06 -4.94 -20.06
N ASP A 145 3.39 -4.40 -19.06
CA ASP A 145 3.95 -3.53 -18.03
C ASP A 145 3.06 -3.59 -16.78
N ALA A 146 3.63 -3.31 -15.61
CA ALA A 146 2.92 -3.43 -14.35
C ALA A 146 3.57 -2.57 -13.25
N PHE A 147 2.73 -1.92 -12.46
CA PHE A 147 3.13 -1.15 -11.28
C PHE A 147 2.34 -1.60 -10.05
N LEU A 148 3.01 -1.74 -8.92
CA LEU A 148 2.36 -1.88 -7.62
C LEU A 148 1.61 -0.58 -7.30
N LEU A 149 0.32 -0.68 -7.00
CA LEU A 149 -0.55 0.45 -6.73
C LEU A 149 -0.86 0.59 -5.24
N SER A 150 -1.10 -0.54 -4.58
CA SER A 150 -1.51 -0.60 -3.18
C SER A 150 -0.97 -1.89 -2.55
N VAL A 151 -0.76 -1.88 -1.24
CA VAL A 151 -0.40 -3.06 -0.44
C VAL A 151 -1.18 -3.06 0.85
N ASP A 152 -1.55 -4.25 1.31
CA ASP A 152 -2.12 -4.48 2.63
C ASP A 152 -1.77 -5.90 3.11
N ARG A 153 -2.13 -6.25 4.34
CA ARG A 153 -1.81 -7.56 4.91
C ARG A 153 -2.38 -8.74 4.13
N LYS A 154 -3.41 -8.54 3.30
CA LYS A 154 -4.03 -9.63 2.52
C LYS A 154 -3.45 -9.77 1.13
N GLY A 155 -2.63 -8.82 0.66
CA GLY A 155 -2.13 -8.85 -0.70
C GLY A 155 -1.74 -7.48 -1.22
N PHE A 156 -1.96 -7.28 -2.52
CA PHE A 156 -1.56 -6.07 -3.20
C PHE A 156 -2.36 -5.86 -4.48
N ASP A 157 -2.44 -4.61 -4.91
CA ASP A 157 -3.04 -4.22 -6.18
C ASP A 157 -1.95 -3.84 -7.18
N VAL A 158 -2.12 -4.30 -8.41
CA VAL A 158 -1.24 -3.99 -9.54
C VAL A 158 -2.01 -3.22 -10.59
N LEU A 159 -1.46 -2.11 -11.05
CA LEU A 159 -1.88 -1.45 -12.27
C LEU A 159 -1.16 -2.10 -13.45
N GLY A 160 -1.81 -3.07 -14.09
CA GLY A 160 -1.29 -3.82 -15.22
C GLY A 160 -1.69 -3.20 -16.56
N LYS A 161 -0.75 -3.11 -17.50
CA LYS A 161 -1.02 -2.74 -18.89
C LYS A 161 -1.33 -4.00 -19.68
N VAL A 162 -2.60 -4.37 -19.70
CA VAL A 162 -3.11 -5.65 -20.23
C VAL A 162 -3.69 -5.52 -21.63
N LEU A 163 -3.62 -6.58 -22.41
CA LEU A 163 -4.20 -6.63 -23.75
C LEU A 163 -5.74 -6.63 -23.68
N GLY A 164 -6.36 -5.53 -24.10
CA GLY A 164 -7.81 -5.35 -24.08
C GLY A 164 -8.58 -6.30 -25.01
N PRO A 165 -9.92 -6.20 -24.99
CA PRO A 165 -10.78 -7.01 -25.87
C PRO A 165 -10.53 -6.67 -27.35
N ILE A 166 -10.93 -7.61 -28.22
CA ILE A 166 -10.95 -7.39 -29.67
C ILE A 166 -11.99 -6.30 -29.97
N LYS A 167 -11.56 -5.26 -30.68
CA LYS A 167 -12.44 -4.20 -31.19
C LYS A 167 -13.16 -4.67 -32.47
N ASP A 168 -14.17 -3.91 -32.89
CA ASP A 168 -14.96 -4.22 -34.08
C ASP A 168 -14.13 -4.32 -35.37
N ASP A 169 -12.95 -3.67 -35.41
CA ASP A 169 -11.99 -3.72 -36.51
C ASP A 169 -10.99 -4.90 -36.43
N GLY A 170 -11.15 -5.79 -35.44
CA GLY A 170 -10.25 -6.93 -35.19
C GLY A 170 -8.95 -6.57 -34.46
N SER A 171 -8.69 -5.29 -34.19
CA SER A 171 -7.49 -4.86 -33.46
C SER A 171 -7.64 -5.06 -31.95
N ARG A 172 -6.50 -5.13 -31.25
CA ARG A 172 -6.44 -5.15 -29.79
C ARG A 172 -5.49 -4.07 -29.32
N GLU A 173 -5.90 -3.33 -28.30
CA GLU A 173 -5.07 -2.31 -27.67
C GLU A 173 -4.79 -2.66 -26.22
N TYR A 174 -3.63 -2.24 -25.74
CA TYR A 174 -3.30 -2.37 -24.34
C TYR A 174 -3.99 -1.29 -23.52
N GLN A 175 -4.62 -1.69 -22.42
CA GLN A 175 -5.34 -0.82 -21.50
C GLN A 175 -4.79 -1.00 -20.08
N TRP A 176 -4.79 0.08 -19.30
CA TRP A 176 -4.45 0.00 -17.88
C TRP A 176 -5.64 -0.56 -17.09
N LYS A 177 -5.39 -1.60 -16.31
CA LYS A 177 -6.37 -2.28 -15.47
C LYS A 177 -5.79 -2.51 -14.08
N GLU A 178 -6.58 -2.22 -13.05
CA GLU A 178 -6.26 -2.57 -11.68
C GLU A 178 -6.60 -4.04 -11.41
N LEU A 179 -5.64 -4.77 -10.85
CA LEU A 179 -5.66 -6.21 -10.64
C LEU A 179 -5.28 -6.52 -9.20
N ARG A 180 -6.19 -7.17 -8.46
CA ARG A 180 -5.97 -7.56 -7.07
C ARG A 180 -5.31 -8.94 -7.00
N PHE A 181 -4.21 -9.02 -6.25
CA PHE A 181 -3.56 -10.27 -5.85
C PHE A 181 -3.78 -10.48 -4.36
N THR A 182 -4.12 -11.71 -3.99
CA THR A 182 -4.40 -12.09 -2.59
C THR A 182 -3.41 -13.16 -2.18
N PHE A 183 -2.78 -12.97 -1.02
CA PHE A 183 -1.87 -13.95 -0.45
C PHE A 183 -2.63 -15.13 0.15
N LYS A 184 -1.92 -16.26 0.28
CA LYS A 184 -2.45 -17.46 0.96
C LYS A 184 -2.62 -17.22 2.47
N ASP A 185 -1.71 -16.44 3.08
CA ASP A 185 -1.74 -16.05 4.49
C ASP A 185 -1.58 -14.53 4.65
N GLU A 186 -2.04 -13.97 5.76
CA GLU A 186 -1.84 -12.53 6.03
C GLU A 186 -0.35 -12.20 6.26
N ALA A 187 0.14 -11.17 5.56
CA ALA A 187 1.43 -10.54 5.77
C ALA A 187 1.37 -9.64 7.01
N ARG A 188 1.88 -10.14 8.13
CA ARG A 188 1.88 -9.44 9.42
C ARG A 188 2.94 -8.33 9.55
N ASP A 189 3.91 -8.31 8.64
CA ASP A 189 5.03 -7.36 8.61
C ASP A 189 5.62 -7.30 7.18
N ALA A 190 6.50 -6.32 6.96
CA ALA A 190 7.13 -6.11 5.65
C ALA A 190 8.00 -7.30 5.20
N GLU A 191 8.58 -8.04 6.14
CA GLU A 191 9.38 -9.23 5.86
C GLU A 191 8.51 -10.33 5.25
N LYS A 192 7.39 -10.65 5.90
CA LYS A 192 6.45 -11.68 5.43
C LYS A 192 5.82 -11.28 4.10
N PHE A 193 5.51 -9.99 3.91
CA PHE A 193 5.06 -9.46 2.62
C PHE A 193 6.07 -9.75 1.50
N CYS A 194 7.34 -9.37 1.71
CA CYS A 194 8.39 -9.58 0.72
C CYS A 194 8.67 -11.07 0.48
N GLN A 195 8.65 -11.89 1.54
CA GLN A 195 8.77 -13.33 1.44
C GLN A 195 7.67 -13.92 0.55
N GLN A 196 6.41 -13.53 0.74
CA GLN A 196 5.30 -14.04 -0.06
C GLN A 196 5.38 -13.58 -1.53
N LEU A 197 5.90 -12.37 -1.82
CA LEU A 197 6.18 -11.97 -3.19
C LEU A 197 7.24 -12.86 -3.86
N LEU A 198 8.31 -13.20 -3.14
CA LEU A 198 9.34 -14.12 -3.64
C LEU A 198 8.79 -15.52 -3.89
N GLU A 199 7.97 -16.04 -2.96
CA GLU A 199 7.29 -17.32 -3.13
C GLU A 199 6.40 -17.33 -4.38
N MET A 200 5.67 -16.23 -4.63
CA MET A 200 4.87 -16.05 -5.85
C MET A 200 5.74 -15.98 -7.12
N GLU A 201 6.90 -15.34 -7.07
CA GLU A 201 7.86 -15.28 -8.18
C GLU A 201 8.40 -16.65 -8.54
N GLU A 202 8.83 -17.43 -7.54
CA GLU A 202 9.27 -18.80 -7.75
C GLU A 202 8.15 -19.69 -8.33
N GLU A 203 6.92 -19.56 -7.82
CA GLU A 203 5.76 -20.31 -8.31
C GLU A 203 5.49 -19.94 -9.78
N ALA A 204 5.57 -18.66 -10.14
CA ALA A 204 5.33 -18.21 -11.50
C ALA A 204 6.42 -18.65 -12.49
N LEU A 205 7.69 -18.61 -12.09
CA LEU A 205 8.81 -19.09 -12.90
C LEU A 205 8.72 -20.60 -13.15
N LYS A 206 8.36 -21.39 -12.12
CA LYS A 206 8.14 -22.85 -12.25
C LYS A 206 6.96 -23.18 -13.18
N SER A 207 5.94 -22.34 -13.22
CA SER A 207 4.82 -22.50 -14.15
C SER A 207 5.29 -22.33 -15.59
N ILE A 208 6.03 -21.25 -15.88
CA ILE A 208 6.55 -20.99 -17.24
C ILE A 208 7.50 -22.08 -17.70
N SER A 209 8.42 -22.56 -16.85
CA SER A 209 9.39 -23.59 -17.25
C SER A 209 8.68 -24.86 -17.74
N ARG A 210 7.61 -25.28 -17.03
CA ARG A 210 6.76 -26.41 -17.43
C ARG A 210 6.06 -26.20 -18.77
N PHE A 211 5.65 -24.97 -19.10
CA PHE A 211 5.04 -24.65 -20.40
C PHE A 211 6.07 -24.54 -21.53
N SER A 212 7.31 -24.13 -21.23
CA SER A 212 8.38 -24.01 -22.22
C SER A 212 9.11 -25.31 -22.56
N GLY A 213 8.84 -26.41 -21.83
CA GLY A 213 9.49 -27.70 -22.06
C GLY A 213 11.00 -27.71 -21.79
N ILE A 214 11.48 -26.77 -20.96
CA ILE A 214 12.85 -26.71 -20.42
C ILE A 214 12.83 -27.09 -18.95
#